data_AF-A0A957M464-F1
#
_entry.id   AF-A0A957M464-F1
#
_cell.length_a   1.000
_cell.length_b   1.000
_cell.length_c   1.000
_cell.angle_alpha   90.00
_cell.angle_beta   90.00
_cell.angle_gamma   90.00
#
_symmetry.space_group_name_H-M   'P 1'
#
loop_
_entity.id
_entity.type
_entity.pdbx_description
1 polymer ?
#
loop_
_entity_poly.entity_id
_entity_poly.type
_entity_poly.pdbx_seq_one_letter_code
_entity_poly.pdbx_strand_id
1 'polypeptide(L)'
;PALDAPAWDALRSQWQQARRKLIVAGMLPADPALHRSLRTLQADPSVALFADITANLWPDVAPLVHADVALGTQVGATLDRLGPDLVVYLGGQVTSKYLKQLLRKQPPQALWRVQPEGPAPDPYQATTTT
;
A
#
# COMPACT_ATOMS: atom_id res chain seq x y z
N PRO A 1 -3.41 14.86 -6.38
CA PRO A 1 -3.61 14.67 -4.92
C PRO A 1 -2.40 15.20 -4.15
N ALA A 2 -2.57 16.26 -3.37
CA ALA A 2 -1.47 16.83 -2.60
C ALA A 2 -1.77 16.65 -1.11
N LEU A 3 -0.96 15.84 -0.43
CA LEU A 3 -0.74 16.04 1.01
C LEU A 3 -0.14 17.45 1.18
N ASP A 4 -0.48 18.14 2.26
CA ASP A 4 0.18 19.39 2.59
C ASP A 4 1.64 19.15 3.03
N ALA A 5 2.45 20.21 3.09
CA ALA A 5 3.86 20.10 3.44
C ALA A 5 4.11 19.42 4.80
N PRO A 6 3.37 19.74 5.88
CA PRO A 6 3.50 19.05 7.16
C PRO A 6 3.20 17.55 7.08
N ALA A 7 2.13 17.15 6.36
CA ALA A 7 1.81 15.74 6.18
C ALA A 7 2.90 15.00 5.39
N TRP A 8 3.52 15.66 4.40
CA TRP A 8 4.66 15.08 3.68
C TRP A 8 5.88 14.84 4.57
N ASP A 9 6.20 15.78 5.45
CA ASP A 9 7.33 15.65 6.36
C ASP A 9 7.07 14.56 7.43
N ALA A 10 5.83 14.48 7.94
CA ALA A 10 5.41 13.41 8.84
C ALA A 10 5.50 12.03 8.18
N LEU A 11 4.94 11.88 6.97
CA LEU A 11 5.04 10.65 6.19
C LEU A 11 6.50 10.28 5.91
N ARG A 12 7.35 11.25 5.54
CA ARG A 12 8.78 11.00 5.30
C ARG A 12 9.48 10.49 6.56
N SER A 13 9.22 11.10 7.71
CA SER A 13 9.78 10.68 9.00
C SER A 13 9.37 9.25 9.34
N GLN A 14 8.08 8.93 9.23
CA GLN A 14 7.58 7.57 9.48
C GLN A 14 8.12 6.55 8.47
N TRP A 15 8.24 6.94 7.20
CA TRP A 15 8.83 6.10 6.15
C TRP A 15 10.28 5.72 6.46
N GLN A 16 11.07 6.65 7.01
CA GLN A 16 12.46 6.38 7.38
C GLN A 16 12.58 5.46 8.60
N GLN A 17 11.60 5.48 9.51
CA GLN A 17 11.60 4.68 10.74
C GLN A 17 11.00 3.27 10.55
N ALA A 18 10.11 3.11 9.58
CA ALA A 18 9.43 1.85 9.32
C ALA A 18 10.38 0.77 8.79
N ARG A 19 10.33 -0.43 9.38
CA ARG A 19 11.16 -1.58 8.97
C ARG A 19 10.50 -2.41 7.87
N ARG A 20 9.17 -2.49 7.87
CA ARG A 20 8.37 -3.17 6.85
C ARG A 20 7.34 -2.20 6.30
N LYS A 21 7.49 -1.84 5.03
CA LYS A 21 6.69 -0.83 4.34
C LYS A 21 5.84 -1.53 3.30
N LEU A 22 4.55 -1.26 3.28
CA LEU A 22 3.66 -1.78 2.26
C LEU A 22 3.04 -0.62 1.49
N ILE A 23 3.32 -0.58 0.19
CA ILE A 23 2.59 0.27 -0.74
C ILE A 23 1.38 -0.52 -1.24
N VAL A 24 0.19 0.06 -1.13
CA VAL A 24 -1.04 -0.50 -1.67
C VAL A 24 -1.52 0.40 -2.78
N ALA A 25 -1.50 -0.08 -4.02
CA ALA A 25 -2.04 0.62 -5.17
C ALA A 25 -3.45 0.07 -5.49
N GLY A 26 -4.46 0.91 -5.28
CA GLY A 26 -5.82 0.67 -5.75
C GLY A 26 -6.04 1.25 -7.15
N MET A 27 -7.29 1.56 -7.48
CA MET A 27 -7.64 2.14 -8.79
C MET A 27 -6.90 3.46 -9.07
N LEU A 28 -6.11 3.50 -10.14
CA LEU A 28 -5.28 4.64 -10.53
C LEU A 28 -5.28 4.81 -12.06
N PRO A 29 -5.20 6.04 -12.60
CA PRO A 29 -4.88 6.23 -14.01
C PRO A 29 -3.45 5.77 -14.31
N ALA A 30 -3.18 5.35 -15.55
CA ALA A 30 -1.82 5.04 -15.98
C ALA A 30 -0.94 6.31 -15.91
N ASP A 31 0.17 6.23 -15.18
CA ASP A 31 1.11 7.34 -15.01
C ASP A 31 2.57 6.82 -15.06
N PRO A 32 3.31 7.11 -16.14
CA PRO A 32 4.71 6.72 -16.28
C PRO A 32 5.65 7.31 -15.21
N ALA A 33 5.31 8.47 -14.63
CA ALA A 33 6.11 9.04 -13.55
C ALA A 33 5.94 8.22 -12.26
N LEU A 34 4.70 7.88 -11.91
CA LEU A 34 4.41 6.98 -10.80
C LEU A 34 5.07 5.61 -11.00
N HIS A 35 5.02 5.06 -12.22
CA HIS A 35 5.65 3.78 -12.54
C HIS A 35 7.16 3.77 -12.28
N ARG A 36 7.85 4.86 -12.64
CA ARG A 36 9.29 5.01 -12.36
C ARG A 36 9.57 5.08 -10.86
N SER A 37 8.79 5.89 -10.13
CA SER A 37 8.93 6.03 -8.68
C SER A 37 8.71 4.71 -7.95
N LEU A 38 7.65 3.95 -8.30
CA LEU A 38 7.37 2.65 -7.71
C LEU A 38 8.46 1.62 -8.02
N ARG A 39 9.02 1.63 -9.24
CA ARG A 39 10.17 0.77 -9.56
C ARG A 39 11.40 1.08 -8.71
N THR A 40 11.70 2.35 -8.50
CA THR A 40 12.80 2.76 -7.60
C THR A 40 12.54 2.30 -6.17
N LEU A 41 11.31 2.42 -5.67
CA LEU A 41 10.95 2.00 -4.31
C LEU A 41 11.00 0.48 -4.14
N GLN A 42 10.62 -0.29 -5.15
CA GLN A 42 10.70 -1.76 -5.12
C GLN A 42 12.14 -2.31 -5.07
N ALA A 43 13.16 -1.49 -5.37
CA ALA A 43 14.55 -1.88 -5.17
C ALA A 43 14.96 -1.91 -3.68
N ASP A 44 14.18 -1.27 -2.80
CA ASP A 44 14.37 -1.34 -1.34
C ASP A 44 13.74 -2.64 -0.79
N PRO A 45 14.53 -3.54 -0.17
CA PRO A 45 14.00 -4.80 0.36
C PRO A 45 13.03 -4.63 1.54
N SER A 46 12.96 -3.44 2.14
CA SER A 46 11.95 -3.12 3.17
C SER A 46 10.58 -2.76 2.59
N VAL A 47 10.46 -2.61 1.27
CA VAL A 47 9.24 -2.19 0.58
C VAL A 47 8.60 -3.36 -0.16
N ALA A 48 7.34 -3.63 0.18
CA ALA A 48 6.46 -4.49 -0.60
C ALA A 48 5.43 -3.65 -1.36
N LEU A 49 5.07 -4.08 -2.57
CA LEU A 49 4.01 -3.47 -3.37
C LEU A 49 2.87 -4.46 -3.55
N PHE A 50 1.68 -4.08 -3.10
CA PHE A 50 0.43 -4.71 -3.50
C PHE A 50 -0.24 -3.85 -4.57
N ALA A 51 -0.44 -4.39 -5.77
CA ALA A 51 -1.18 -3.73 -6.84
C ALA A 51 -2.49 -4.48 -7.09
N ASP A 52 -3.62 -3.78 -6.93
CA ASP A 52 -4.90 -4.29 -7.38
C ASP A 52 -4.91 -4.37 -8.92
N ILE A 53 -5.70 -5.28 -9.48
CA ILE A 53 -5.82 -5.43 -10.94
C ILE A 53 -6.30 -4.12 -11.62
N THR A 54 -7.00 -3.27 -10.87
CA THR A 54 -7.50 -1.96 -11.33
C THR A 54 -6.47 -0.83 -11.24
N ALA A 55 -5.24 -1.09 -10.78
CA ALA A 55 -4.23 -0.05 -10.53
C ALA A 55 -3.47 0.43 -11.79
N ASN A 56 -3.68 -0.19 -12.95
CA ASN A 56 -2.96 0.14 -14.20
C ASN A 56 -1.41 0.16 -14.04
N LEU A 57 -0.88 -0.77 -13.26
CA LEU A 57 0.55 -0.96 -12.98
C LEU A 57 1.19 -2.13 -13.75
N TRP A 58 0.39 -2.89 -14.48
CA TRP A 58 0.85 -3.97 -15.35
C TRP A 58 1.26 -3.43 -16.73
N PRO A 59 2.24 -4.05 -17.42
CA PRO A 59 3.20 -5.05 -16.93
C PRO A 59 4.42 -4.43 -16.22
N ASP A 60 4.55 -3.11 -16.29
CA ASP A 60 5.81 -2.41 -16.09
C ASP A 60 6.27 -2.34 -14.63
N VAL A 61 5.34 -2.36 -13.68
CA VAL A 61 5.62 -2.16 -12.25
C VAL A 61 5.29 -3.39 -11.43
N ALA A 62 4.20 -4.09 -11.77
CA ALA A 62 3.77 -5.31 -11.10
C ALA A 62 3.41 -6.38 -12.15
N PRO A 63 4.07 -7.55 -12.14
CA PRO A 63 3.69 -8.66 -13.02
C PRO A 63 2.27 -9.14 -12.67
N LEU A 64 1.57 -9.74 -13.65
CA LEU A 64 0.18 -10.24 -13.51
C LEU A 64 0.06 -11.48 -12.61
N VAL A 65 0.94 -11.63 -11.63
CA VAL A 65 0.70 -12.54 -10.52
C VAL A 65 -0.24 -11.77 -9.61
N HIS A 66 -1.52 -12.18 -9.56
CA HIS A 66 -2.50 -11.57 -8.67
C HIS A 66 -1.90 -11.52 -7.26
N ALA A 67 -1.46 -10.36 -6.81
CA ALA A 67 -0.92 -10.18 -5.46
C ALA A 67 -1.93 -10.70 -4.40
N ASP A 68 -3.22 -10.64 -4.74
CA ASP A 68 -4.31 -11.22 -3.97
C ASP A 68 -4.24 -12.76 -3.86
N VAL A 69 -3.88 -13.46 -4.95
CA VAL A 69 -3.64 -14.92 -4.94
C VAL A 69 -2.37 -15.26 -4.17
N ALA A 70 -1.31 -14.46 -4.31
CA ALA A 70 -0.09 -14.64 -3.52
C ALA A 70 -0.36 -14.50 -2.01
N LEU A 71 -1.21 -13.53 -1.60
CA LEU A 71 -1.65 -13.37 -0.22
C LEU A 71 -2.58 -14.51 0.23
N GLY A 72 -3.50 -14.96 -0.63
CA GLY A 72 -4.46 -16.03 -0.33
C GLY A 72 -3.86 -17.43 -0.21
N THR A 73 -2.67 -17.64 -0.75
CA THR A 73 -1.95 -18.93 -0.72
C THR A 73 -0.98 -19.05 0.47
N GLN A 74 -0.75 -17.99 1.24
CA GLN A 74 0.12 -18.04 2.43
C GLN A 74 -0.58 -18.74 3.61
N VAL A 75 0.17 -19.59 4.32
CA VAL A 75 -0.27 -20.24 5.57
C VAL A 75 -0.19 -19.24 6.73
N GLY A 76 -1.10 -19.32 7.71
CA GLY A 76 -1.28 -18.33 8.78
C GLY A 76 0.00 -17.85 9.49
N ALA A 77 0.95 -18.74 9.78
CA ALA A 77 2.21 -18.38 10.42
C ALA A 77 3.14 -17.51 9.55
N THR A 78 3.01 -17.58 8.22
CA THR A 78 3.74 -16.71 7.28
C THR A 78 3.07 -15.35 7.20
N LEU A 79 1.74 -15.29 7.19
CA LEU A 79 0.99 -14.03 7.24
C LEU A 79 1.33 -13.21 8.48
N ASP A 80 1.50 -13.86 9.64
CA ASP A 80 1.83 -13.17 10.88
C ASP A 80 3.21 -12.47 10.87
N ARG A 81 4.13 -12.93 10.01
CA ARG A 81 5.44 -12.31 9.82
C ARG A 81 5.44 -11.22 8.74
N LEU A 82 4.36 -11.11 7.97
CA LEU A 82 4.23 -10.20 6.82
C LEU A 82 3.54 -8.88 7.17
N GLY A 83 3.06 -8.71 8.41
CA GLY A 83 2.41 -7.49 8.86
C GLY A 83 3.29 -6.24 8.65
N PRO A 84 2.83 -5.24 7.88
CA PRO A 84 3.58 -4.01 7.65
C PRO A 84 3.56 -3.11 8.89
N ASP A 85 4.65 -2.39 9.13
CA ASP A 85 4.71 -1.34 10.15
C ASP A 85 4.05 -0.05 9.61
N LEU A 86 4.24 0.23 8.32
CA LEU A 86 3.71 1.40 7.62
C LEU A 86 3.01 0.98 6.33
N VAL A 87 1.79 1.48 6.13
CA VAL A 87 1.05 1.32 4.88
C VAL A 87 0.90 2.67 4.19
N VAL A 88 1.27 2.74 2.91
CA VAL A 88 0.99 3.89 2.04
C VAL A 88 0.02 3.44 0.94
N TYR A 89 -1.20 3.93 1.03
CA TYR A 89 -2.27 3.61 0.11
C TYR A 89 -2.38 4.67 -0.99
N LEU A 90 -2.28 4.25 -2.25
CA LEU A 90 -2.31 5.09 -3.43
C LEU A 90 -3.58 4.81 -4.24
N GLY A 91 -4.33 5.86 -4.57
CA GLY A 91 -5.48 5.78 -5.47
C GLY A 91 -6.80 5.37 -4.82
N GLY A 92 -7.71 4.86 -5.64
CA GLY A 92 -9.08 4.51 -5.25
C GLY A 92 -9.19 3.14 -4.60
N GLN A 93 -10.35 2.51 -4.72
CA GLN A 93 -10.66 1.27 -4.00
C GLN A 93 -9.72 0.09 -4.36
N VAL A 94 -9.58 -0.84 -3.40
CA VAL A 94 -8.94 -2.15 -3.58
C VAL A 94 -10.00 -3.23 -3.39
N THR A 95 -10.01 -4.20 -4.31
CA THR A 95 -10.99 -5.28 -4.37
C THR A 95 -10.58 -6.49 -3.50
N SER A 96 -9.28 -6.66 -3.27
CA SER A 96 -8.69 -7.78 -2.52
C SER A 96 -9.31 -8.00 -1.14
N LYS A 97 -9.80 -9.22 -0.93
CA LYS A 97 -10.30 -9.67 0.38
C LYS A 97 -9.15 -10.07 1.30
N TYR A 98 -8.09 -10.68 0.76
CA TYR A 98 -6.96 -11.16 1.55
C TYR A 98 -6.14 -10.01 2.13
N LEU A 99 -5.92 -8.93 1.37
CA LEU A 99 -5.28 -7.72 1.88
C LEU A 99 -6.07 -7.11 3.03
N LYS A 100 -7.40 -6.99 2.87
CA LYS A 100 -8.28 -6.47 3.93
C LYS A 100 -8.21 -7.34 5.18
N GLN A 101 -8.20 -8.67 5.03
CA GLN A 101 -8.06 -9.58 6.16
C GLN A 101 -6.69 -9.47 6.84
N LEU A 102 -5.60 -9.36 6.07
CA LEU A 102 -4.25 -9.16 6.60
C LEU A 102 -4.19 -7.89 7.44
N LEU A 103 -4.60 -6.74 6.88
CA LEU A 103 -4.54 -5.45 7.58
C LEU A 103 -5.51 -5.35 8.76
N ARG A 104 -6.61 -6.10 8.78
CA ARG A 104 -7.49 -6.18 9.96
C ARG A 104 -6.93 -7.06 11.07
N LYS A 105 -6.26 -8.17 10.71
CA LYS A 105 -5.61 -9.06 11.69
C LYS A 105 -4.31 -8.45 12.23
N GLN A 106 -3.60 -7.71 11.39
CA GLN A 106 -2.34 -7.07 11.68
C GLN A 106 -2.41 -5.60 11.26
N PRO A 107 -3.06 -4.75 12.07
CA PRO A 107 -3.15 -3.33 11.77
C PRO A 107 -1.75 -2.71 11.77
N PRO A 108 -1.39 -1.93 10.74
CA PRO A 108 -0.12 -1.23 10.73
C PRO A 108 -0.08 -0.16 11.83
N GLN A 109 1.13 0.25 12.22
CA GLN A 109 1.30 1.34 13.17
C GLN A 109 0.84 2.68 12.59
N ALA A 110 1.01 2.83 11.27
CA ALA A 110 0.52 3.99 10.53
C ALA A 110 0.00 3.58 9.16
N LEU A 111 -1.11 4.20 8.75
CA LEU A 111 -1.70 4.05 7.42
C LEU A 111 -1.94 5.43 6.82
N TRP A 112 -1.27 5.71 5.71
CA TRP A 112 -1.42 6.94 4.94
C TRP A 112 -2.23 6.68 3.69
N ARG A 113 -3.17 7.58 3.39
CA ARG A 113 -3.92 7.56 2.13
C ARG A 113 -3.53 8.75 1.26
N VAL A 114 -3.00 8.46 0.09
CA VAL A 114 -2.68 9.44 -0.95
C VAL A 114 -3.62 9.18 -2.13
N GLN A 115 -4.78 9.81 -2.07
CA GLN A 115 -5.85 9.64 -3.06
C GLN A 115 -6.39 11.00 -3.52
N PRO A 116 -6.78 11.15 -4.80
CA PRO A 116 -7.29 12.42 -5.33
C PRO A 116 -8.65 12.82 -4.73
N GLU A 117 -9.49 11.83 -4.43
CA GLU A 117 -10.79 12.03 -3.80
C GLU A 117 -10.57 12.05 -2.28
N GLY A 118 -11.14 13.03 -1.57
CA GLY A 118 -10.84 13.35 -0.16
C GLY A 118 -11.06 12.23 0.88
N PRO A 119 -11.55 12.50 2.10
CA PRO A 119 -11.67 11.45 3.12
C PRO A 119 -12.65 10.36 2.67
N ALA A 120 -12.13 9.19 2.25
CA ALA A 120 -12.94 8.01 1.96
C ALA A 120 -13.14 7.17 3.23
N PRO A 121 -14.27 6.43 3.35
CA PRO A 121 -14.48 5.50 4.45
C PRO A 121 -13.28 4.55 4.59
N ASP A 122 -12.87 4.24 5.82
CA ASP A 122 -11.74 3.35 6.08
C ASP A 122 -12.14 1.88 6.01
N PRO A 123 -11.87 1.15 4.90
CA PRO A 123 -12.21 -0.28 4.82
C PRO A 123 -11.33 -1.17 5.72
N TYR A 124 -10.23 -0.64 6.25
CA TYR A 124 -9.22 -1.37 7.03
C TYR A 124 -9.37 -1.18 8.54
N GLN A 125 -10.18 -0.21 8.99
CA GLN A 125 -10.39 0.11 10.41
C GLN A 125 -9.08 0.39 11.17
N ALA A 126 -8.11 1.00 10.49
CA ALA A 126 -6.74 1.18 10.98
C ALA A 126 -6.26 2.64 10.89
N THR A 127 -7.17 3.60 10.68
CA THR A 127 -6.80 5.02 10.55
C THR A 127 -6.37 5.61 11.90
N THR A 128 -5.07 5.91 12.04
CA THR A 128 -4.57 6.85 13.04
C THR A 128 -4.53 8.24 12.41
N THR A 129 -5.60 9.01 12.55
CA THR A 129 -5.63 10.44 12.22
C THR A 129 -4.97 11.21 13.36
N THR A 130 -3.84 11.87 13.11
CA THR A 130 -3.48 13.17 13.71
C THR A 130 -2.53 13.89 12.76
#